data_AF-A0A7S1MDV0-F1
#
_entry.id   AF-A0A7S1MDV0-F1
#
_cell.length_a   1.000
_cell.length_b   1.000
_cell.length_c   1.000
_cell.angle_alpha   90.00
_cell.angle_beta   90.00
_cell.angle_gamma   90.00
#
_symmetry.space_group_name_H-M   'P 1'
#
loop_
_entity.id
_entity.type
_entity.pdbx_description
1 polymer ?
#
loop_
_entity_poly.entity_id
_entity_poly.type
_entity_poly.pdbx_seq_one_letter_code
_entity_poly.pdbx_strand_id
1 'polypeptide(L)'
;WVYDKRACNGASFVYFGTLPVPADSEVARVLIEYTRGVLDALGIRNGPSHGEVMMTADGPCLVEMNCRTHGGDGTFVPLARALTGGYSQVDATADAFLDERAFAELPDVPPSPFRVAGQEVCLVCMRGGTVANTHGLDRLRHLRSFVSLDTDVEAGREVEPSVDLLTCAGSLILMHQDREVFEEDLRAVRQMETGCEL
;
A
#
# COMPACT_ATOMS: atom_id res chain seq x y z
N TRP A 1 -0.35 6.05 4.94
CA TRP A 1 -1.07 5.05 4.13
C TRP A 1 -2.46 4.86 4.71
N VAL A 2 -3.46 4.57 3.89
CA VAL A 2 -4.84 4.27 4.33
C VAL A 2 -5.33 3.04 3.57
N TYR A 3 -5.96 2.10 4.29
CA TYR A 3 -6.60 0.96 3.65
C TYR A 3 -7.89 1.38 2.94
N ASP A 4 -8.02 0.99 1.69
CA ASP A 4 -9.27 1.03 0.95
C ASP A 4 -9.99 -0.31 1.15
N LYS A 5 -10.89 -0.33 2.12
CA LYS A 5 -11.75 -1.47 2.45
C LYS A 5 -13.17 -1.17 2.03
N ARG A 6 -13.80 -2.11 1.32
CA ARG A 6 -15.17 -1.95 0.80
C ARG A 6 -15.99 -3.21 1.02
N ALA A 7 -17.30 -3.06 1.01
CA ALA A 7 -18.19 -4.22 0.97
C ALA A 7 -18.14 -4.85 -0.43
N CYS A 8 -17.83 -6.14 -0.51
CA CYS A 8 -17.77 -6.92 -1.74
C CYS A 8 -17.95 -8.41 -1.43
N ASN A 9 -18.47 -9.20 -2.37
CA ASN A 9 -18.62 -10.66 -2.24
C ASN A 9 -19.31 -11.12 -0.93
N GLY A 10 -20.23 -10.30 -0.39
CA GLY A 10 -20.94 -10.58 0.87
C GLY A 10 -20.16 -10.27 2.15
N ALA A 11 -18.91 -9.82 2.07
CA ALA A 11 -18.10 -9.36 3.19
C ALA A 11 -18.11 -7.83 3.31
N SER A 12 -17.91 -7.30 4.52
CA SER A 12 -17.94 -5.86 4.79
C SER A 12 -16.60 -5.14 4.56
N PHE A 13 -15.48 -5.87 4.58
CA PHE A 13 -14.14 -5.29 4.66
C PHE A 13 -13.15 -5.95 3.69
N VAL A 14 -13.53 -6.08 2.41
CA VAL A 14 -12.64 -6.60 1.36
C VAL A 14 -11.60 -5.54 1.02
N TYR A 15 -10.34 -5.96 0.89
CA TYR A 15 -9.23 -5.07 0.56
C TYR A 15 -9.22 -4.76 -0.94
N PHE A 16 -9.31 -3.48 -1.28
CA PHE A 16 -9.09 -2.98 -2.63
C PHE A 16 -7.68 -2.40 -2.78
N GLY A 17 -7.04 -1.96 -1.69
CA GLY A 17 -5.66 -1.52 -1.76
C GLY A 17 -5.24 -0.67 -0.58
N THR A 18 -4.05 -0.07 -0.72
CA THR A 18 -3.45 0.81 0.28
C THR A 18 -3.01 2.09 -0.41
N LEU A 19 -3.61 3.22 -0.02
CA LEU A 19 -3.38 4.52 -0.66
C LEU A 19 -2.40 5.36 0.17
N PRO A 20 -1.49 6.10 -0.48
CA PRO A 20 -0.67 7.07 0.22
C PRO A 20 -1.53 8.27 0.67
N VAL A 21 -1.22 8.83 1.83
CA VAL A 21 -1.93 9.98 2.41
C VAL A 21 -0.94 11.13 2.56
N PRO A 22 -1.16 12.30 1.91
CA PRO A 22 -0.26 13.44 2.01
C PRO A 22 -0.05 13.88 3.46
N ALA A 23 1.21 14.16 3.83
CA ALA A 23 1.59 14.48 5.21
C ALA A 23 0.98 15.80 5.72
N ASP A 24 0.54 16.69 4.83
CA ASP A 24 -0.11 17.96 5.13
C ASP A 24 -1.65 17.87 5.20
N SER A 25 -2.22 16.68 4.99
CA SER A 25 -3.65 16.46 5.23
C SER A 25 -3.99 16.56 6.72
N GLU A 26 -5.21 16.98 7.05
CA GLU A 26 -5.67 17.11 8.44
C GLU A 26 -5.53 15.79 9.21
N VAL A 27 -5.97 14.68 8.61
CA VAL A 27 -5.88 13.34 9.20
C VAL A 27 -4.42 12.91 9.42
N ALA A 28 -3.51 13.21 8.49
CA ALA A 28 -2.10 12.86 8.65
C ALA A 28 -1.45 13.64 9.79
N ARG A 29 -1.74 14.94 9.94
CA ARG A 29 -1.19 15.74 11.05
C ARG A 29 -1.58 15.16 12.42
N VAL A 30 -2.87 14.81 12.59
CA VAL A 30 -3.38 14.17 13.81
C VAL A 30 -2.71 12.82 14.04
N LEU A 31 -2.61 11.98 13.00
CA LEU A 31 -2.01 10.65 13.11
C LEU A 31 -0.51 10.69 13.37
N ILE A 32 0.23 11.66 12.81
CA ILE A 32 1.67 11.82 13.06
C ILE A 32 1.91 12.15 14.53
N GLU A 33 1.17 13.12 15.08
CA GLU A 33 1.27 13.49 16.50
C GLU A 33 0.90 12.31 17.40
N TYR A 34 -0.25 11.66 17.13
CA TYR A 34 -0.70 10.50 17.89
C TYR A 34 0.31 9.35 17.87
N THR A 35 0.82 9.01 16.68
CA THR A 35 1.79 7.91 16.51
C THR A 35 3.10 8.21 17.24
N ARG A 36 3.60 9.46 17.21
CA ARG A 36 4.77 9.87 18.00
C ARG A 36 4.52 9.68 19.50
N GLY A 37 3.35 10.08 20.00
CA GLY A 37 2.98 9.85 21.41
C GLY A 37 2.90 8.38 21.80
N VAL A 38 2.40 7.52 20.90
CA VAL A 38 2.41 6.06 21.10
C VAL A 38 3.84 5.52 21.19
N LEU A 39 4.74 5.94 20.30
CA LEU A 39 6.15 5.52 20.33
C LEU A 39 6.83 5.95 21.63
N ASP A 40 6.58 7.17 22.09
CA ASP A 40 7.08 7.68 23.37
C ASP A 40 6.56 6.86 24.56
N ALA A 41 5.26 6.56 24.57
CA ALA A 41 4.61 5.79 25.64
C ALA A 41 5.14 4.34 25.71
N LEU A 42 5.46 3.74 24.57
CA LEU A 42 6.06 2.41 24.47
C LEU A 42 7.58 2.41 24.71
N GLY A 43 8.20 3.59 24.82
CA GLY A 43 9.65 3.72 24.99
C GLY A 43 10.46 3.34 23.74
N ILE A 44 9.86 3.38 22.56
CA ILE A 44 10.52 3.08 21.28
C ILE A 44 11.32 4.31 20.86
N ARG A 45 12.65 4.23 20.98
CA ARG A 45 13.56 5.36 20.72
C ARG A 45 14.32 5.28 19.40
N ASN A 46 14.54 4.08 18.87
CA ASN A 46 15.38 3.87 17.69
C ASN A 46 14.77 2.78 16.80
N GLY A 47 15.07 2.88 15.50
CA GLY A 47 14.65 1.91 14.49
C GLY A 47 13.28 2.19 13.87
N PRO A 48 12.91 1.43 12.83
CA PRO A 48 11.64 1.58 12.15
C PRO A 48 10.50 1.06 13.00
N SER A 49 9.31 1.64 12.78
CA SER A 49 8.07 1.15 13.36
C SER A 49 6.97 1.05 12.32
N HIS A 50 6.10 0.07 12.49
CA HIS A 50 4.89 -0.09 11.70
C HIS A 50 3.71 -0.14 12.67
N GLY A 51 2.78 0.79 12.51
CA GLY A 51 1.60 0.88 13.34
C GLY A 51 0.33 0.98 12.52
N GLU A 52 -0.72 0.35 13.02
CA GLU A 52 -2.07 0.44 12.50
C GLU A 52 -2.92 1.25 13.49
N VAL A 53 -3.57 2.29 12.98
CA VAL A 53 -4.42 3.20 13.75
C VAL A 53 -5.74 3.35 13.02
N MET A 54 -6.83 3.23 13.76
CA MET A 54 -8.18 3.46 13.25
C MET A 54 -8.65 4.85 13.65
N MET A 55 -9.08 5.65 12.67
CA MET A 55 -9.78 6.90 12.98
C MET A 55 -11.22 6.58 13.40
N THR A 56 -11.62 7.08 14.58
CA THR A 56 -12.97 6.91 15.13
C THR A 56 -13.64 8.28 15.33
N ALA A 57 -14.91 8.28 15.73
CA ALA A 57 -15.63 9.51 16.06
C ALA A 57 -15.00 10.27 17.25
N ASP A 58 -14.30 9.57 18.13
CA ASP A 58 -13.63 10.13 19.31
C ASP A 58 -12.14 10.43 19.07
N GLY A 59 -11.64 10.18 17.84
CA GLY A 59 -10.25 10.39 17.46
C GLY A 59 -9.49 9.09 17.11
N PRO A 60 -8.16 9.15 16.98
CA PRO A 60 -7.33 8.01 16.63
C PRO A 60 -7.30 6.94 17.74
N CYS A 61 -7.48 5.68 17.35
CA CYS A 61 -7.42 4.52 18.22
C CYS A 61 -6.32 3.57 17.71
N LEU A 62 -5.32 3.31 18.55
CA LEU A 62 -4.25 2.37 18.25
C LEU A 62 -4.80 0.94 18.12
N VAL A 63 -4.54 0.31 16.98
CA VAL A 63 -4.83 -1.12 16.76
C VAL A 63 -3.58 -1.94 17.05
N GLU A 64 -2.45 -1.54 16.47
CA GLU A 64 -1.17 -2.24 16.62
C GLU A 64 0.02 -1.28 16.51
N MET A 65 1.13 -1.59 17.19
CA MET A 65 2.43 -0.96 16.99
C MET A 65 3.55 -2.00 17.09
N ASN A 66 4.41 -2.06 16.08
CA ASN A 66 5.54 -2.99 16.01
C ASN A 66 6.86 -2.26 15.67
N CYS A 67 7.97 -2.68 16.27
CA CYS A 67 9.32 -2.20 15.97
C CYS A 67 9.94 -2.91 14.75
N ARG A 68 9.32 -2.76 13.59
CA ARG A 68 9.82 -3.29 12.31
C ARG A 68 9.40 -2.37 11.16
N THR A 69 9.98 -2.61 9.99
CA THR A 69 9.53 -1.97 8.75
C THR A 69 8.13 -2.43 8.36
N HIS A 70 7.47 -1.63 7.52
CA HIS A 70 6.25 -2.01 6.83
C HIS A 70 6.41 -3.38 6.12
N GLY A 71 5.32 -4.17 6.11
CA GLY A 71 5.29 -5.54 5.61
C GLY A 71 5.17 -5.63 4.08
N GLY A 72 4.53 -6.72 3.61
CA GLY A 72 4.34 -7.00 2.19
C GLY A 72 5.65 -7.23 1.44
N ASP A 73 6.63 -7.86 2.11
CA ASP A 73 7.97 -8.19 1.57
C ASP A 73 8.69 -7.02 0.90
N GLY A 74 8.40 -5.78 1.32
CA GLY A 74 9.03 -4.58 0.79
C GLY A 74 8.52 -4.15 -0.59
N THR A 75 7.43 -4.72 -1.11
CA THR A 75 6.84 -4.32 -2.41
C THR A 75 6.47 -2.84 -2.45
N PHE A 76 6.19 -2.21 -1.30
CA PHE A 76 5.90 -0.78 -1.18
C PHE A 76 7.12 0.13 -1.41
N VAL A 77 8.36 -0.38 -1.29
CA VAL A 77 9.59 0.43 -1.26
C VAL A 77 9.78 1.27 -2.53
N PRO A 78 9.63 0.73 -3.76
CA PRO A 78 9.72 1.53 -4.98
C PRO A 78 8.71 2.67 -5.01
N LEU A 79 7.46 2.40 -4.63
CA LEU A 79 6.40 3.42 -4.58
C LEU A 79 6.71 4.48 -3.51
N ALA A 80 7.14 4.08 -2.31
CA ALA A 80 7.50 5.02 -1.25
C ALA A 80 8.64 5.95 -1.68
N ARG A 81 9.72 5.42 -2.26
CA ARG A 81 10.83 6.23 -2.79
C ARG A 81 10.36 7.21 -3.85
N ALA A 82 9.50 6.76 -4.78
CA ALA A 82 8.97 7.63 -5.83
C ALA A 82 8.10 8.75 -5.25
N LEU A 83 7.23 8.45 -4.29
CA LEU A 83 6.34 9.43 -3.65
C LEU A 83 7.10 10.52 -2.90
N THR A 84 8.15 10.14 -2.15
CA THR A 84 8.92 11.02 -1.25
C THR A 84 10.09 11.72 -1.93
N GLY A 85 10.40 11.38 -3.18
CA GLY A 85 11.52 11.96 -3.91
C GLY A 85 12.89 11.35 -3.58
N GLY A 86 12.93 10.09 -3.16
CA GLY A 86 14.16 9.30 -3.20
C GLY A 86 14.38 8.33 -2.05
N TYR A 87 13.52 8.29 -1.02
CA TYR A 87 13.76 7.46 0.17
C TYR A 87 12.50 6.78 0.70
N SER A 88 12.69 5.67 1.40
CA SER A 88 11.64 4.94 2.11
C SER A 88 12.02 4.78 3.58
N GLN A 89 11.11 4.19 4.36
CA GLN A 89 11.42 3.80 5.74
C GLN A 89 12.62 2.84 5.83
N VAL A 90 12.79 1.95 4.83
CA VAL A 90 13.91 1.00 4.79
C VAL A 90 15.23 1.74 4.58
N ASP A 91 15.24 2.73 3.67
CA ASP A 91 16.41 3.58 3.42
C ASP A 91 16.80 4.38 4.65
N ALA A 92 15.83 5.09 5.24
CA ALA A 92 16.04 5.86 6.46
C ALA A 92 16.58 4.99 7.61
N THR A 93 16.12 3.74 7.70
CA THR A 93 16.65 2.79 8.68
C THR A 93 18.11 2.44 8.39
N ALA A 94 18.45 2.13 7.14
CA ALA A 94 19.82 1.82 6.75
C ALA A 94 20.76 3.00 7.00
N ASP A 95 20.36 4.21 6.60
CA ASP A 95 21.13 5.44 6.81
C ASP A 95 21.34 5.72 8.30
N ALA A 96 20.33 5.50 9.15
CA ALA A 96 20.49 5.65 10.60
C ALA A 96 21.59 4.77 11.20
N PHE A 97 21.90 3.62 10.58
CA PHE A 97 22.96 2.72 11.03
C PHE A 97 24.30 2.92 10.30
N LEU A 98 24.26 3.39 9.05
CA LEU A 98 25.41 3.32 8.14
C LEU A 98 25.88 4.69 7.61
N ASP A 99 25.03 5.71 7.61
CA ASP A 99 25.32 7.07 7.14
C ASP A 99 24.51 8.12 7.94
N GLU A 100 25.03 8.49 9.11
CA GLU A 100 24.40 9.47 10.02
C GLU A 100 24.12 10.82 9.34
N ARG A 101 24.97 11.23 8.38
CA ARG A 101 24.76 12.49 7.66
C ARG A 101 23.55 12.39 6.73
N ALA A 102 23.47 11.32 5.95
CA ALA A 102 22.32 11.09 5.08
C ALA A 102 21.02 11.01 5.90
N PHE A 103 21.04 10.32 7.05
CA PHE A 103 19.89 10.25 7.95
C PHE A 103 19.49 11.63 8.50
N ALA A 104 20.46 12.45 8.91
CA ALA A 104 20.20 13.80 9.43
C ALA A 104 19.68 14.78 8.37
N GLU A 105 19.90 14.51 7.08
CA GLU A 105 19.36 15.31 5.97
C GLU A 105 17.90 14.97 5.62
N LEU A 106 17.34 13.87 6.16
CA LEU A 106 15.95 13.50 5.94
C LEU A 106 14.99 14.51 6.61
N PRO A 107 13.88 14.86 5.95
CA PRO A 107 12.90 15.77 6.53
C PRO A 107 12.13 15.11 7.68
N ASP A 108 11.68 15.92 8.65
CA ASP A 108 10.90 15.45 9.82
C ASP A 108 9.60 14.72 9.42
N VAL A 109 8.99 15.15 8.30
CA VAL A 109 7.84 14.50 7.66
C VAL A 109 8.08 14.39 6.14
N PRO A 110 7.50 13.38 5.47
CA PRO A 110 7.60 13.26 4.02
C PRO A 110 7.07 14.50 3.28
N PRO A 111 7.62 14.81 2.09
CA PRO A 111 7.19 15.98 1.34
C PRO A 111 5.74 15.86 0.88
N SER A 112 5.06 17.01 0.84
CA SER A 112 3.75 17.17 0.22
C SER A 112 3.76 18.38 -0.75
N PRO A 113 3.14 18.29 -1.93
CA PRO A 113 2.48 17.11 -2.49
C PRO A 113 3.47 15.99 -2.84
N PHE A 114 2.95 14.77 -3.01
CA PHE A 114 3.75 13.65 -3.51
C PHE A 114 4.31 13.94 -4.91
N ARG A 115 5.47 13.36 -5.23
CA ARG A 115 6.13 13.55 -6.54
C ARG A 115 5.47 12.78 -7.69
N VAL A 116 4.71 11.72 -7.38
CA VAL A 116 4.02 10.86 -8.35
C VAL A 116 2.61 10.52 -7.86
N ALA A 117 1.78 10.02 -8.77
CA ALA A 117 0.55 9.32 -8.44
C ALA A 117 0.84 7.83 -8.29
N GLY A 118 0.26 7.16 -7.30
CA GLY A 118 0.42 5.72 -7.15
C GLY A 118 -0.25 5.15 -5.91
N GLN A 119 -0.47 3.84 -5.91
CA GLN A 119 -0.99 3.09 -4.77
C GLN A 119 -0.64 1.60 -4.88
N GLU A 120 -0.77 0.89 -3.76
CA GLU A 120 -0.94 -0.56 -3.78
C GLU A 120 -2.40 -0.89 -4.13
N VAL A 121 -2.59 -1.85 -5.02
CA VAL A 121 -3.86 -2.37 -5.50
C VAL A 121 -3.95 -3.83 -5.08
N CYS A 122 -4.84 -4.15 -4.15
CA CYS A 122 -5.21 -5.53 -3.90
C CYS A 122 -6.15 -5.99 -5.03
N LEU A 123 -5.77 -7.08 -5.71
CA LEU A 123 -6.54 -7.64 -6.81
C LEU A 123 -7.74 -8.43 -6.25
N VAL A 124 -8.94 -7.96 -6.55
CA VAL A 124 -10.19 -8.53 -6.02
C VAL A 124 -10.70 -9.61 -6.98
N CYS A 125 -10.71 -10.85 -6.50
CA CYS A 125 -11.34 -11.96 -7.20
C CYS A 125 -12.86 -11.88 -7.03
N MET A 126 -13.60 -11.74 -8.14
CA MET A 126 -15.06 -11.60 -8.11
C MET A 126 -15.79 -12.95 -8.15
N ARG A 127 -15.11 -14.02 -8.59
CA ARG A 127 -15.70 -15.35 -8.76
C ARG A 127 -14.68 -16.43 -8.45
N GLY A 128 -15.10 -17.41 -7.66
CA GLY A 128 -14.29 -18.59 -7.41
C GLY A 128 -14.36 -19.63 -8.55
N GLY A 129 -13.41 -20.55 -8.53
CA GLY A 129 -13.30 -21.69 -9.44
C GLY A 129 -11.86 -21.94 -9.88
N THR A 130 -11.68 -22.85 -10.83
CA THR A 130 -10.37 -23.17 -11.39
C THR A 130 -9.94 -22.13 -12.42
N VAL A 131 -8.76 -21.55 -12.24
CA VAL A 131 -8.15 -20.58 -13.15
C VAL A 131 -7.84 -21.25 -14.49
N ALA A 132 -8.44 -20.77 -15.58
CA ALA A 132 -8.22 -21.35 -16.91
C ALA A 132 -6.89 -20.90 -17.54
N ASN A 133 -6.52 -19.63 -17.36
CA ASN A 133 -5.29 -19.00 -17.82
C ASN A 133 -5.05 -17.70 -17.03
N THR A 134 -3.91 -17.06 -17.23
CA THR A 134 -3.50 -15.82 -16.54
C THR A 134 -3.14 -14.70 -17.52
N HIS A 135 -3.80 -14.64 -18.69
CA HIS A 135 -3.52 -13.60 -19.68
C HIS A 135 -3.84 -12.19 -19.16
N GLY A 136 -4.75 -12.06 -18.21
CA GLY A 136 -5.02 -10.80 -17.53
C GLY A 136 -3.83 -10.29 -16.74
N LEU A 137 -3.19 -11.16 -15.96
CA LEU A 137 -1.95 -10.84 -15.24
C LEU A 137 -0.84 -10.36 -16.19
N ASP A 138 -0.74 -10.94 -17.40
CA ASP A 138 0.20 -10.44 -18.41
C ASP A 138 -0.17 -9.05 -18.91
N ARG A 139 -1.46 -8.76 -19.13
CA ARG A 139 -1.93 -7.42 -19.49
C ARG A 139 -1.59 -6.40 -18.39
N LEU A 140 -1.71 -6.77 -17.11
CA LEU A 140 -1.34 -5.89 -15.98
C LEU A 140 0.12 -5.46 -16.05
N ARG A 141 1.03 -6.38 -16.41
CA ARG A 141 2.47 -6.11 -16.54
C ARG A 141 2.82 -5.12 -17.67
N HIS A 142 1.89 -4.89 -18.60
CA HIS A 142 2.05 -3.97 -19.73
C HIS A 142 1.37 -2.61 -19.51
N LEU A 143 0.73 -2.39 -18.36
CA LEU A 143 0.17 -1.08 -18.01
C LEU A 143 1.29 -0.03 -17.90
N ARG A 144 1.01 1.21 -18.30
CA ARG A 144 2.02 2.28 -18.29
C ARG A 144 2.49 2.65 -16.88
N SER A 145 1.60 2.49 -15.91
CA SER A 145 1.85 2.72 -14.50
C SER A 145 2.33 1.48 -13.74
N PHE A 146 2.59 0.34 -14.42
CA PHE A 146 3.02 -0.88 -13.77
C PHE A 146 4.37 -0.72 -13.05
N VAL A 147 4.46 -1.22 -11.82
CA VAL A 147 5.73 -1.29 -11.06
C VAL A 147 6.06 -2.73 -10.69
N SER A 148 5.13 -3.43 -10.04
CA SER A 148 5.33 -4.81 -9.61
C SER A 148 3.99 -5.50 -9.39
N LEU A 149 3.98 -6.83 -9.58
CA LEU A 149 2.85 -7.69 -9.28
C LEU A 149 3.35 -8.87 -8.45
N ASP A 150 2.79 -9.02 -7.26
CA ASP A 150 2.96 -10.17 -6.39
C ASP A 150 1.67 -11.00 -6.41
N THR A 151 1.78 -12.24 -6.86
CA THR A 151 0.63 -13.15 -7.01
C THR A 151 1.15 -14.57 -7.16
N ASP A 152 0.43 -15.50 -6.55
CA ASP A 152 0.63 -16.93 -6.65
C ASP A 152 -0.47 -17.59 -7.51
N VAL A 153 -1.28 -16.80 -8.22
CA VAL A 153 -2.35 -17.29 -9.11
C VAL A 153 -1.73 -17.81 -10.41
N GLU A 154 -2.03 -19.06 -10.73
CA GLU A 154 -1.59 -19.74 -11.95
C GLU A 154 -2.71 -20.61 -12.54
N ALA A 155 -2.58 -20.97 -13.82
CA ALA A 155 -3.56 -21.83 -14.49
C ALA A 155 -3.67 -23.20 -13.77
N GLY A 156 -4.90 -23.65 -13.55
CA GLY A 156 -5.22 -24.87 -12.81
C GLY A 156 -5.40 -24.68 -11.30
N ARG A 157 -5.07 -23.50 -10.75
CA ARG A 157 -5.28 -23.22 -9.33
C ARG A 157 -6.74 -22.92 -9.02
N GLU A 158 -7.21 -23.36 -7.87
CA GLU A 158 -8.52 -22.95 -7.33
C GLU A 158 -8.40 -21.58 -6.67
N VAL A 159 -9.33 -20.68 -7.03
CA VAL A 159 -9.49 -19.37 -6.39
C VAL A 159 -10.88 -19.25 -5.79
N GLU A 160 -11.02 -18.39 -4.80
CA GLU A 160 -12.29 -18.06 -4.15
C GLU A 160 -12.59 -16.56 -4.30
N PRO A 161 -13.86 -16.13 -4.25
CA PRO A 161 -14.16 -14.71 -4.23
C PRO A 161 -13.50 -14.03 -3.03
N SER A 162 -12.83 -12.90 -3.25
CA SER A 162 -12.13 -12.19 -2.17
C SER A 162 -13.11 -11.66 -1.13
N VAL A 163 -12.89 -12.01 0.13
CA VAL A 163 -13.66 -11.56 1.30
C VAL A 163 -12.78 -10.84 2.34
N ASP A 164 -11.47 -10.95 2.20
CA ASP A 164 -10.44 -10.33 3.05
C ASP A 164 -9.13 -10.19 2.26
N LEU A 165 -8.01 -9.90 2.95
CA LEU A 165 -6.69 -9.78 2.33
C LEU A 165 -6.13 -11.12 1.83
N LEU A 166 -6.42 -12.23 2.52
CA LEU A 166 -5.85 -13.56 2.21
C LEU A 166 -6.45 -14.18 0.95
N THR A 167 -7.68 -13.78 0.64
CA THR A 167 -8.44 -14.22 -0.52
C THR A 167 -8.30 -13.27 -1.72
N CYS A 168 -7.46 -12.22 -1.62
CA CYS A 168 -7.07 -11.42 -2.78
C CYS A 168 -6.25 -12.25 -3.77
N ALA A 169 -6.43 -12.00 -5.07
CA ALA A 169 -5.70 -12.68 -6.13
C ALA A 169 -4.22 -12.25 -6.24
N GLY A 170 -3.84 -11.16 -5.56
CA GLY A 170 -2.48 -10.63 -5.56
C GLY A 170 -2.43 -9.17 -5.14
N SER A 171 -1.22 -8.64 -5.07
CA SER A 171 -0.92 -7.22 -4.84
C SER A 171 -0.19 -6.63 -6.05
N LEU A 172 -0.73 -5.54 -6.58
CA LEU A 172 -0.21 -4.81 -7.72
C LEU A 172 0.19 -3.40 -7.28
N ILE A 173 1.43 -3.01 -7.54
CA ILE A 173 1.88 -1.63 -7.34
C ILE A 173 1.75 -0.89 -8.67
N LEU A 174 0.97 0.20 -8.65
CA LEU A 174 0.85 1.14 -9.76
C LEU A 174 1.40 2.50 -9.36
N MET A 175 2.21 3.11 -10.22
CA MET A 175 2.64 4.50 -10.09
C MET A 175 2.96 5.14 -11.44
N HIS A 176 2.69 6.43 -11.56
CA HIS A 176 3.04 7.20 -12.75
C HIS A 176 3.21 8.69 -12.41
N GLN A 177 4.05 9.41 -13.17
CA GLN A 177 4.24 10.86 -13.00
C GLN A 177 2.99 11.64 -13.37
N ASP A 178 2.31 11.22 -14.44
CA ASP A 178 1.01 11.72 -14.84
C ASP A 178 -0.11 11.01 -14.07
N ARG A 179 -0.90 11.80 -13.34
CA ARG A 179 -2.06 11.34 -12.55
C ARG A 179 -3.12 10.67 -13.42
N GLU A 180 -3.39 11.21 -14.61
CA GLU A 180 -4.45 10.71 -15.47
C GLU A 180 -4.12 9.30 -15.97
N VAL A 181 -2.86 9.05 -16.33
CA VAL A 181 -2.38 7.72 -16.73
C VAL A 181 -2.56 6.70 -15.60
N PHE A 182 -2.19 7.07 -14.37
CA PHE A 182 -2.39 6.22 -13.20
C PHE A 182 -3.88 5.89 -12.97
N GLU A 183 -4.76 6.89 -13.07
CA GLU A 183 -6.20 6.72 -12.86
C GLU A 183 -6.88 5.93 -13.98
N GLU A 184 -6.41 6.06 -15.22
CA GLU A 184 -6.83 5.23 -16.36
C GLU A 184 -6.47 3.76 -16.15
N ASP A 185 -5.21 3.49 -15.82
CA ASP A 185 -4.73 2.12 -15.60
C ASP A 185 -5.43 1.49 -14.38
N LEU A 186 -5.60 2.24 -13.28
CA LEU A 186 -6.34 1.76 -12.11
C LEU A 186 -7.79 1.41 -12.46
N ARG A 187 -8.47 2.23 -13.27
CA ARG A 187 -9.82 1.91 -13.76
C ARG A 187 -9.83 0.66 -14.63
N ALA A 188 -8.83 0.49 -15.50
CA ALA A 188 -8.70 -0.70 -16.33
C ALA A 188 -8.54 -1.97 -15.48
N VAL A 189 -7.72 -1.93 -14.41
CA VAL A 189 -7.60 -3.04 -13.45
C VAL A 189 -8.95 -3.41 -12.85
N ARG A 190 -9.71 -2.43 -12.35
CA ARG A 190 -11.04 -2.68 -11.77
C ARG A 190 -12.04 -3.23 -12.78
N GLN A 191 -11.97 -2.79 -14.03
CA GLN A 191 -12.80 -3.34 -15.09
C GLN A 191 -12.46 -4.82 -15.35
N MET A 192 -11.18 -5.17 -15.40
CA MET A 192 -10.74 -6.56 -15.58
C MET A 192 -11.19 -7.46 -14.43
N GLU A 193 -11.16 -6.99 -13.18
CA GLU A 193 -11.70 -7.71 -12.01
C GLU A 193 -13.19 -8.02 -12.21
N THR A 194 -14.00 -7.01 -12.54
CA THR A 194 -15.45 -7.19 -12.75
C THR A 194 -15.79 -8.06 -13.96
N GLY A 195 -14.94 -8.03 -15.00
CA GLY A 195 -15.06 -8.86 -16.20
C GLY A 195 -14.58 -10.31 -16.01
N CYS A 196 -13.97 -10.63 -14.86
CA CYS A 196 -13.28 -11.91 -14.63
C CYS A 196 -12.20 -12.17 -15.70
N GLU A 197 -11.43 -11.14 -16.03
CA GLU A 197 -10.39 -11.14 -17.06
C GLU A 197 -8.96 -11.11 -16.50
N LEU A 198 -8.78 -11.23 -15.17
CA LEU A 198 -7.47 -11.31 -14.51
C LEU A 198 -6.79 -12.66 -14.77
#